data_AF-A0A382VEF9-F1
#
_entry.id   AF-A0A382VEF9-F1
#
_cell.length_a   1.000
_cell.length_b   1.000
_cell.length_c   1.000
_cell.angle_alpha   90.00
_cell.angle_beta   90.00
_cell.angle_gamma   90.00
#
_symmetry.space_group_name_H-M   'P 1'
#
loop_
_entity.id
_entity.type
_entity.pdbx_description
1 polymer ?
#
loop_
_entity_poly.entity_id
_entity_poly.type
_entity_poly.pdbx_seq_one_letter_code
_entity_poly.pdbx_strand_id
1 'polypeptide(L)'
;MKFLKIMSAVFLSVVSFELFLTYSPFVGGVSPVRYDPDIGMWHKSNFHYVYSKDCYNTEYAFDERGLIKNSYSYNPDKQDVIILGDSYIEALMIKNENIVHNSLYREYKGQFNFLNYGLGGTGPTQHLEILKKFPDMRRAQYLIEFISLDEGWGRDLEEVDPGEFGWSNRPLVHLKFSDLDHFEIIKPPSMN
;
A
#
# COMPACT_ATOMS: atom_id res chain seq x y z
N MET A 1 8.50 -43.53 32.27
CA MET A 1 7.22 -43.09 31.65
C MET A 1 6.99 -41.57 31.65
N LYS A 2 7.18 -40.84 32.76
CA LYS A 2 7.00 -39.36 32.78
C LYS A 2 7.90 -38.62 31.77
N PHE A 3 9.18 -38.97 31.71
CA PHE A 3 10.13 -38.34 30.79
C PHE A 3 9.74 -38.52 29.31
N LEU A 4 9.34 -39.74 28.92
CA LEU A 4 8.87 -40.03 27.56
C LEU A 4 7.63 -39.20 27.20
N LYS A 5 6.69 -39.03 28.14
CA LYS A 5 5.50 -38.18 27.94
C LYS A 5 5.86 -36.70 27.73
N ILE A 6 6.84 -36.19 28.48
CA ILE A 6 7.32 -34.81 28.33
C ILE A 6 7.97 -34.63 26.96
N MET A 7 8.86 -35.55 26.56
CA MET A 7 9.51 -35.50 25.24
C MET A 7 8.49 -35.56 24.10
N SER A 8 7.49 -36.43 24.19
CA SER A 8 6.42 -36.50 23.19
C SER A 8 5.57 -35.22 23.14
N ALA A 9 5.29 -34.59 24.29
CA ALA A 9 4.52 -33.35 24.33
C ALA A 9 5.31 -32.16 23.75
N VAL A 10 6.61 -32.06 24.05
CA VAL A 10 7.49 -31.02 23.47
C VAL A 10 7.59 -31.21 21.97
N PHE A 11 7.86 -32.43 21.51
CA PHE A 11 7.93 -32.73 20.08
C PHE A 11 6.63 -32.40 19.35
N LEU A 12 5.48 -32.82 19.90
CA LEU A 12 4.18 -32.50 19.33
C LEU A 12 3.93 -30.98 19.30
N SER A 13 4.32 -30.26 20.35
CA SER A 13 4.16 -28.80 20.41
C SER A 13 4.98 -28.09 19.34
N VAL A 14 6.24 -28.51 19.14
CA VAL A 14 7.12 -27.95 18.09
C VAL A 14 6.56 -28.26 16.70
N VAL A 15 6.13 -29.51 16.45
CA VAL A 15 5.52 -29.89 15.18
C VAL A 15 4.23 -29.12 14.92
N SER A 16 3.34 -28.99 15.92
CA SER A 16 2.12 -28.20 15.80
C SER A 16 2.39 -26.71 15.59
N PHE A 17 3.43 -26.16 16.22
CA PHE A 17 3.85 -24.78 16.02
C PHE A 17 4.36 -24.55 14.59
N GLU A 18 5.23 -25.44 14.08
CA GLU A 18 5.72 -25.38 12.70
C GLU A 18 4.59 -25.56 11.67
N LEU A 19 3.66 -26.48 11.91
CA LEU A 19 2.47 -26.63 11.07
C LEU A 19 1.59 -25.38 11.12
N PHE A 20 1.42 -24.78 12.31
CA PHE A 20 0.68 -23.53 12.46
C PHE A 20 1.36 -22.35 11.78
N LEU A 21 2.69 -22.27 11.76
CA LEU A 21 3.43 -21.22 11.03
C LEU A 21 3.39 -21.45 9.51
N THR A 22 3.55 -22.71 9.07
CA THR A 22 3.60 -23.10 7.65
C THR A 22 2.22 -23.02 6.98
N TYR A 23 1.17 -23.45 7.67
CA TYR A 23 -0.20 -23.50 7.16
C TYR A 23 -1.12 -22.50 7.85
N SER A 24 -0.54 -21.52 8.54
CA SER A 24 -1.31 -20.48 9.19
C SER A 24 -2.30 -19.89 8.20
N PRO A 25 -3.56 -19.65 8.57
CA PRO A 25 -4.40 -18.73 7.78
C PRO A 25 -3.78 -17.33 7.74
N PHE A 26 -2.75 -17.07 8.56
CA PHE A 26 -1.88 -15.91 8.55
C PHE A 26 -0.63 -16.06 7.65
N VAL A 27 -0.55 -17.03 6.74
CA VAL A 27 0.58 -17.17 5.79
C VAL A 27 0.57 -15.93 4.87
N GLY A 28 1.43 -14.97 5.22
CA GLY A 28 1.47 -13.61 4.67
C GLY A 28 1.46 -12.51 5.74
N GLY A 29 1.14 -12.83 7.00
CA GLY A 29 0.86 -11.87 8.06
C GLY A 29 -0.47 -11.13 7.86
N VAL A 30 -0.92 -10.43 8.90
CA VAL A 30 -2.03 -9.44 8.82
C VAL A 30 -1.68 -8.21 7.98
N SER A 31 -0.44 -8.12 7.49
CA SER A 31 0.02 -6.98 6.71
C SER A 31 -0.65 -6.95 5.33
N PRO A 32 -1.29 -5.84 4.95
CA PRO A 32 -1.87 -5.65 3.61
C PRO A 32 -0.82 -5.55 2.49
N VAL A 33 0.46 -5.41 2.84
CA VAL A 33 1.54 -5.07 1.90
C VAL A 33 2.62 -6.15 1.82
N ARG A 34 3.38 -6.10 0.73
CA ARG A 34 4.62 -6.85 0.47
C ARG A 34 5.74 -5.86 0.13
N TYR A 35 6.99 -6.26 0.32
CA TYR A 35 8.13 -5.45 -0.10
C TYR A 35 8.15 -5.28 -1.61
N ASP A 36 8.48 -4.06 -2.04
CA ASP A 36 8.75 -3.74 -3.44
C ASP A 36 10.13 -3.07 -3.53
N PRO A 37 11.05 -3.53 -4.38
CA PRO A 37 12.41 -3.00 -4.43
C PRO A 37 12.51 -1.57 -4.97
N ASP A 38 11.46 -1.08 -5.64
CA ASP A 38 11.44 0.26 -6.22
C ASP A 38 10.74 1.28 -5.36
N ILE A 39 9.73 0.84 -4.61
CA ILE A 39 8.78 1.70 -3.88
C ILE A 39 8.88 1.47 -2.37
N GLY A 40 9.43 0.34 -1.95
CA GLY A 40 9.58 -0.08 -0.57
C GLY A 40 8.46 -1.03 -0.17
N MET A 41 7.21 -0.64 -0.38
CA MET A 41 6.06 -1.50 -0.15
C MET A 41 5.00 -1.32 -1.22
N TRP A 42 4.29 -2.40 -1.51
CA TRP A 42 3.10 -2.38 -2.36
C TRP A 42 2.04 -3.33 -1.80
N HIS A 43 0.78 -3.06 -2.08
CA HIS A 43 -0.31 -3.93 -1.65
C HIS A 43 -0.19 -5.34 -2.25
N LYS A 44 -0.70 -6.32 -1.49
CA LYS A 44 -0.90 -7.68 -1.99
C LYS A 44 -2.08 -7.71 -2.96
N SER A 45 -1.92 -8.45 -4.05
CA SER A 45 -2.99 -8.74 -4.99
C SER A 45 -4.10 -9.57 -4.32
N ASN A 46 -5.36 -9.27 -4.63
CA ASN A 46 -6.53 -10.04 -4.17
C ASN A 46 -6.60 -10.22 -2.64
N PHE A 47 -6.11 -9.24 -1.88
CA PHE A 47 -6.14 -9.27 -0.43
C PHE A 47 -7.41 -8.62 0.10
N HIS A 48 -7.92 -9.13 1.21
CA HIS A 48 -9.14 -8.66 1.85
C HIS A 48 -8.98 -8.71 3.36
N TYR A 49 -9.44 -7.68 4.06
CA TYR A 49 -9.33 -7.59 5.51
C TYR A 49 -10.38 -6.67 6.12
N VAL A 50 -10.64 -6.87 7.41
CA VAL A 50 -11.50 -6.01 8.22
C VAL A 50 -10.65 -5.16 9.14
N TYR A 51 -10.62 -3.86 8.90
CA TYR A 51 -9.96 -2.90 9.76
C TYR A 51 -10.91 -2.47 10.89
N SER A 52 -10.66 -2.96 12.10
CA SER A 52 -11.45 -2.66 13.28
C SER A 52 -10.64 -1.92 14.35
N LYS A 53 -11.18 -0.78 14.79
CA LYS A 53 -10.73 0.08 15.90
C LYS A 53 -11.97 0.63 16.62
N ASP A 54 -11.80 1.25 17.78
CA ASP A 54 -12.93 1.75 18.58
C ASP A 54 -13.83 2.74 17.82
N CYS A 55 -13.27 3.50 16.88
CA CYS A 55 -13.99 4.50 16.10
C CYS A 55 -14.44 4.05 14.70
N TYR A 56 -14.02 2.88 14.22
CA TYR A 56 -14.42 2.37 12.90
C TYR A 56 -14.31 0.86 12.78
N ASN A 57 -15.18 0.27 11.97
CA ASN A 57 -15.12 -1.13 11.58
C ASN A 57 -15.44 -1.22 10.08
N THR A 58 -14.39 -1.34 9.27
CA THR A 58 -14.49 -1.19 7.81
C THR A 58 -13.83 -2.38 7.12
N GLU A 59 -14.53 -2.94 6.14
CA GLU A 59 -13.98 -3.94 5.23
C GLU A 59 -13.28 -3.24 4.06
N TYR A 60 -12.08 -3.69 3.71
CA TYR A 60 -11.37 -3.26 2.51
C TYR A 60 -10.82 -4.46 1.72
N ALA A 61 -10.65 -4.25 0.42
CA ALA A 61 -10.08 -5.24 -0.47
C ALA A 61 -9.19 -4.55 -1.51
N PHE A 62 -8.12 -5.25 -1.91
CA PHE A 62 -7.32 -4.89 -3.08
C PHE A 62 -7.65 -5.78 -4.27
N ASP A 63 -7.58 -5.22 -5.47
CA ASP A 63 -7.75 -5.94 -6.73
C ASP A 63 -6.51 -6.79 -7.09
N GLU A 64 -6.52 -7.44 -8.24
CA GLU A 64 -5.43 -8.27 -8.73
C GLU A 64 -4.12 -7.49 -8.95
N ARG A 65 -4.18 -6.16 -9.08
CA ARG A 65 -3.03 -5.26 -9.22
C ARG A 65 -2.56 -4.69 -7.88
N GLY A 66 -3.31 -4.92 -6.80
CA GLY A 66 -3.05 -4.30 -5.50
C GLY A 66 -3.62 -2.89 -5.37
N LEU A 67 -4.59 -2.49 -6.20
CA LEU A 67 -5.29 -1.22 -6.03
C LEU A 67 -6.46 -1.40 -5.08
N ILE A 68 -6.86 -0.34 -4.38
CA ILE A 68 -8.13 -0.34 -3.64
C ILE A 68 -9.25 -0.73 -4.60
N LYS A 69 -9.96 -1.82 -4.28
CA LYS A 69 -10.96 -2.38 -5.17
C LYS A 69 -12.09 -1.38 -5.38
N ASN A 70 -12.40 -1.09 -6.64
CA ASN A 70 -13.52 -0.23 -7.00
C ASN A 70 -14.87 -0.84 -6.60
N SER A 71 -15.87 0.00 -6.34
CA SER A 71 -17.26 -0.42 -6.16
C SER A 71 -17.99 -0.70 -7.48
N TYR A 72 -17.25 -0.73 -8.59
CA TYR A 72 -17.73 -0.92 -9.96
C TYR A 72 -16.71 -1.76 -10.75
N SER A 73 -17.16 -2.40 -11.83
CA SER A 73 -16.29 -3.19 -12.70
C SER A 73 -15.47 -2.29 -13.62
N TYR A 74 -14.17 -2.58 -13.72
CA TYR A 74 -13.27 -1.93 -14.67
C TYR A 74 -13.76 -2.13 -16.12
N ASN A 75 -13.69 -1.08 -16.94
CA ASN A 75 -14.07 -1.13 -18.35
C ASN A 75 -12.87 -0.80 -19.25
N PRO A 76 -12.36 -1.76 -20.04
CA PRO A 76 -11.18 -1.55 -20.89
C PRO A 76 -11.42 -0.62 -22.10
N ASP A 77 -12.65 -0.22 -22.40
CA ASP A 77 -12.96 0.73 -23.46
C ASP A 77 -12.93 2.20 -22.98
N LYS A 78 -12.85 2.42 -21.67
CA LYS A 78 -12.78 3.76 -21.06
C LYS A 78 -11.34 4.18 -20.77
N GLN A 79 -11.10 5.49 -20.80
CA GLN A 79 -9.84 6.06 -20.33
C GLN A 79 -9.76 5.99 -18.80
N ASP A 80 -8.53 6.01 -18.30
CA ASP A 80 -8.20 5.88 -16.89
C ASP A 80 -7.86 7.25 -16.29
N VAL A 81 -8.31 7.49 -15.06
CA VAL A 81 -7.89 8.61 -14.20
C VAL A 81 -7.09 8.03 -13.07
N ILE A 82 -5.81 8.37 -13.03
CA ILE A 82 -4.87 7.91 -12.00
C ILE A 82 -5.01 8.85 -10.80
N ILE A 83 -5.18 8.29 -9.61
CA ILE A 83 -5.22 9.05 -8.35
C ILE A 83 -4.07 8.58 -7.46
N LEU A 84 -3.15 9.49 -7.15
CA LEU A 84 -2.00 9.28 -6.25
C LEU A 84 -2.21 10.03 -4.95
N GLY A 85 -1.63 9.50 -3.88
CA GLY A 85 -1.63 10.11 -2.56
C GLY A 85 -1.27 9.10 -1.48
N ASP A 86 -1.40 9.53 -0.25
CA ASP A 86 -1.03 8.75 0.92
C ASP A 86 -2.25 8.01 1.51
N SER A 87 -2.31 7.92 2.84
CA SER A 87 -3.37 7.28 3.61
C SER A 87 -4.74 7.93 3.42
N TYR A 88 -4.80 9.24 3.09
CA TYR A 88 -6.05 9.94 2.84
C TYR A 88 -6.72 9.45 1.55
N ILE A 89 -5.92 9.06 0.56
CA ILE A 89 -6.41 8.56 -0.72
C ILE A 89 -6.60 7.04 -0.67
N GLU A 90 -5.69 6.30 -0.03
CA GLU A 90 -5.85 4.86 0.22
C GLU A 90 -7.14 4.56 0.99
N ALA A 91 -7.40 5.33 2.05
CA ALA A 91 -8.68 5.39 2.77
C ALA A 91 -9.22 4.06 3.30
N LEU A 92 -8.36 3.16 3.80
CA LEU A 92 -8.74 1.83 4.32
C LEU A 92 -9.80 1.83 5.44
N MET A 93 -9.95 2.96 6.13
CA MET A 93 -10.89 3.17 7.22
C MET A 93 -12.26 3.70 6.76
N ILE A 94 -12.41 4.02 5.47
CA ILE A 94 -13.64 4.54 4.87
C ILE A 94 -14.38 3.41 4.13
N LYS A 95 -15.71 3.34 4.27
CA LYS A 95 -16.52 2.40 3.49
C LYS A 95 -16.24 2.56 2.00
N ASN A 96 -16.04 1.44 1.31
CA ASN A 96 -15.55 1.41 -0.08
C ASN A 96 -16.31 2.38 -0.99
N GLU A 97 -17.64 2.37 -0.93
CA GLU A 97 -18.51 3.25 -1.73
C GLU A 97 -18.26 4.75 -1.53
N ASN A 98 -17.69 5.16 -0.40
CA ASN A 98 -17.43 6.56 -0.07
C ASN A 98 -16.01 7.01 -0.38
N ILE A 99 -15.11 6.10 -0.77
CA ILE A 99 -13.74 6.45 -1.15
C ILE A 99 -13.76 7.31 -2.43
N VAL A 100 -12.84 8.28 -2.52
CA VAL A 100 -12.81 9.32 -3.56
C VAL A 100 -12.95 8.79 -4.98
N HIS A 101 -12.28 7.70 -5.34
CA HIS A 101 -12.35 7.12 -6.69
C HIS A 101 -13.76 6.64 -7.05
N ASN A 102 -14.52 6.08 -6.09
CA ASN A 102 -15.90 5.66 -6.29
C ASN A 102 -16.87 6.84 -6.30
N SER A 103 -16.62 7.84 -5.47
CA SER A 103 -17.38 9.09 -5.48
C SER A 103 -17.23 9.83 -6.81
N LEU A 104 -16.02 9.93 -7.34
CA LEU A 104 -15.74 10.50 -8.66
C LEU A 104 -16.37 9.66 -9.77
N TYR A 105 -16.30 8.33 -9.71
CA TYR A 105 -16.97 7.48 -10.70
C TYR A 105 -18.48 7.78 -10.79
N ARG A 106 -19.16 7.95 -9.65
CA ARG A 106 -20.59 8.33 -9.63
C ARG A 106 -20.84 9.73 -10.18
N GLU A 107 -20.04 10.71 -9.76
CA GLU A 107 -20.19 12.12 -10.18
C GLU A 107 -20.04 12.26 -11.71
N TYR A 108 -19.04 11.58 -12.28
CA TYR A 108 -18.79 11.55 -13.72
C TYR A 108 -19.64 10.50 -14.46
N LYS A 109 -20.66 9.94 -13.82
CA LYS A 109 -21.61 8.96 -14.41
C LYS A 109 -20.91 7.79 -15.11
N GLY A 110 -19.77 7.37 -14.55
CA GLY A 110 -18.94 6.31 -15.06
C GLY A 110 -18.24 6.61 -16.39
N GLN A 111 -17.98 7.87 -16.72
CA GLN A 111 -17.25 8.25 -17.95
C GLN A 111 -15.81 7.69 -18.01
N PHE A 112 -15.16 7.54 -16.85
CA PHE A 112 -13.76 7.09 -16.73
C PHE A 112 -13.63 5.92 -15.76
N ASN A 113 -12.52 5.19 -15.84
CA ASN A 113 -12.08 4.35 -14.73
C ASN A 113 -11.20 5.18 -13.79
N PHE A 114 -11.65 5.43 -12.58
CA PHE A 114 -10.84 6.03 -11.52
C PHE A 114 -10.04 4.92 -10.83
N LEU A 115 -8.71 5.02 -10.89
CA LEU A 115 -7.77 4.06 -10.34
C LEU A 115 -7.06 4.66 -9.14
N ASN A 116 -7.28 4.07 -7.97
CA ASN A 116 -6.71 4.52 -6.72
C ASN A 116 -5.35 3.86 -6.47
N TYR A 117 -4.28 4.61 -6.69
CA TYR A 117 -2.89 4.23 -6.41
C TYR A 117 -2.39 4.78 -5.07
N GLY A 118 -3.31 5.27 -4.22
CA GLY A 118 -2.96 5.77 -2.89
C GLY A 118 -2.33 4.68 -2.02
N LEU A 119 -1.26 5.02 -1.31
CA LEU A 119 -0.54 4.11 -0.43
C LEU A 119 -0.16 4.84 0.85
N GLY A 120 -0.68 4.41 2.00
CA GLY A 120 -0.46 5.09 3.27
C GLY A 120 1.02 5.32 3.57
N GLY A 121 1.39 6.52 4.01
CA GLY A 121 2.77 6.86 4.39
C GLY A 121 3.76 6.99 3.22
N THR A 122 3.27 7.19 1.99
CA THR A 122 4.09 7.64 0.86
C THR A 122 3.94 9.13 0.61
N GLY A 123 4.98 9.74 0.07
CA GLY A 123 4.93 11.08 -0.51
C GLY A 123 5.38 11.09 -1.98
N PRO A 124 5.68 12.28 -2.53
CA PRO A 124 5.80 12.52 -3.97
C PRO A 124 6.87 11.68 -4.65
N THR A 125 7.99 11.40 -3.97
CA THR A 125 9.07 10.59 -4.55
C THR A 125 8.60 9.16 -4.78
N GLN A 126 7.87 8.59 -3.83
CA GLN A 126 7.27 7.26 -3.97
C GLN A 126 6.10 7.27 -4.96
N HIS A 127 5.30 8.32 -5.00
CA HIS A 127 4.24 8.49 -6.00
C HIS A 127 4.80 8.45 -7.43
N LEU A 128 5.95 9.09 -7.66
CA LEU A 128 6.65 9.03 -8.95
C LEU A 128 7.06 7.60 -9.32
N GLU A 129 7.61 6.84 -8.38
CA GLU A 129 7.99 5.44 -8.62
C GLU A 129 6.77 4.54 -8.86
N ILE A 130 5.66 4.78 -8.15
CA ILE A 130 4.36 4.13 -8.40
C ILE A 130 3.90 4.42 -9.83
N LEU A 131 3.92 5.69 -10.25
CA LEU A 131 3.48 6.16 -11.58
C LEU A 131 4.31 5.55 -12.72
N LYS A 132 5.62 5.38 -12.52
CA LYS A 132 6.50 4.72 -13.50
C LYS A 132 6.23 3.22 -13.61
N LYS A 133 5.83 2.58 -12.52
CA LYS A 133 5.83 1.11 -12.41
C LYS A 133 4.49 0.45 -12.71
N PHE A 134 3.37 1.02 -12.25
CA PHE A 134 2.10 0.29 -12.24
C PHE A 134 1.04 0.77 -13.24
N PRO A 135 0.77 2.08 -13.43
CA PRO A 135 -0.24 2.53 -14.38
C PRO A 135 0.13 2.32 -15.85
N ASP A 136 -0.86 2.02 -16.69
CA ASP A 136 -0.70 2.09 -18.15
C ASP A 136 -0.90 3.52 -18.63
N MET A 137 0.22 4.25 -18.76
CA MET A 137 0.20 5.66 -19.17
C MET A 137 -0.40 5.91 -20.56
N ARG A 138 -0.58 4.89 -21.40
CA ARG A 138 -1.24 5.04 -22.72
C ARG A 138 -2.76 5.19 -22.59
N ARG A 139 -3.32 4.79 -21.45
CA ARG A 139 -4.75 4.86 -21.13
C ARG A 139 -5.07 5.97 -20.13
N ALA A 140 -4.06 6.54 -19.52
CA ALA A 140 -4.21 7.63 -18.56
C ALA A 140 -4.60 8.91 -19.29
N GLN A 141 -5.79 9.44 -19.00
CA GLN A 141 -6.22 10.74 -19.50
C GLN A 141 -5.90 11.86 -18.52
N TYR A 142 -6.05 11.59 -17.22
CA TYR A 142 -5.79 12.56 -16.16
C TYR A 142 -5.00 11.90 -15.02
N LEU A 143 -4.15 12.70 -14.39
CA LEU A 143 -3.49 12.40 -13.14
C LEU A 143 -3.99 13.39 -12.08
N ILE A 144 -4.44 12.87 -10.95
CA ILE A 144 -4.77 13.65 -9.76
C ILE A 144 -3.81 13.20 -8.65
N GLU A 145 -2.97 14.11 -8.18
CA GLU A 145 -2.04 13.84 -7.09
C GLU A 145 -2.41 14.67 -5.87
N PHE A 146 -2.53 14.00 -4.73
CA PHE A 146 -2.74 14.65 -3.44
C PHE A 146 -1.43 14.63 -2.67
N ILE A 147 -0.89 15.82 -2.47
CA ILE A 147 0.32 16.09 -1.69
C ILE A 147 -0.10 16.71 -0.36
N SER A 148 0.23 16.06 0.74
CA SER A 148 0.02 16.53 2.10
C SER A 148 1.24 17.30 2.60
N LEU A 149 1.08 18.60 2.77
CA LEU A 149 2.12 19.49 3.31
C LEU A 149 2.12 19.53 4.86
N ASP A 150 1.38 18.65 5.52
CA ASP A 150 1.12 18.73 6.96
C ASP A 150 2.32 18.24 7.81
N GLU A 151 2.75 19.05 8.78
CA GLU A 151 4.01 18.93 9.54
C GLU A 151 4.00 17.82 10.62
N GLY A 152 2.96 16.99 10.71
CA GLY A 152 2.80 16.01 11.80
C GLY A 152 3.07 14.55 11.41
N TRP A 153 2.52 14.14 10.26
CA TRP A 153 2.61 12.79 9.70
C TRP A 153 2.68 12.79 8.16
N GLY A 154 2.62 13.98 7.55
CA GLY A 154 2.77 14.18 6.12
C GLY A 154 4.25 14.12 5.77
N ARG A 155 4.61 13.16 4.93
CA ARG A 155 6.02 12.87 4.62
C ARG A 155 6.57 13.68 3.46
N ASP A 156 5.69 14.39 2.77
CA ASP A 156 5.99 14.99 1.48
C ASP A 156 7.08 16.07 1.56
N LEU A 157 7.25 16.69 2.73
CA LEU A 157 8.33 17.66 3.00
C LEU A 157 9.58 17.02 3.63
N GLU A 158 9.44 15.87 4.29
CA GLU A 158 10.52 15.20 5.04
C GLU A 158 11.30 14.21 4.16
N GLU A 159 10.77 13.81 3.00
CA GLU A 159 11.41 12.87 2.06
C GLU A 159 12.80 13.30 1.57
N VAL A 160 13.12 14.58 1.70
CA VAL A 160 14.36 15.21 1.25
C VAL A 160 15.37 15.43 2.36
N ASP A 161 14.99 15.24 3.63
CA ASP A 161 15.89 15.43 4.77
C ASP A 161 16.75 14.18 4.99
N PRO A 162 18.08 14.24 4.77
CA PRO A 162 18.96 13.10 5.00
C PRO A 162 18.94 12.59 6.45
N GLY A 163 18.55 13.42 7.42
CA GLY A 163 18.39 13.03 8.82
C GLY A 163 17.26 12.01 9.02
N GLU A 164 16.24 12.04 8.14
CA GLU A 164 15.06 11.18 8.23
C GLU A 164 15.22 9.84 7.49
N PHE A 165 16.29 9.68 6.70
CA PHE A 165 16.50 8.47 5.86
C PHE A 165 16.69 7.18 6.69
N GLY A 166 16.98 7.29 7.98
CA GLY A 166 17.15 6.16 8.90
C GLY A 166 16.06 6.03 9.97
N TRP A 167 15.08 6.93 10.02
CA TRP A 167 14.17 7.05 11.16
C TRP A 167 12.94 6.12 11.07
N SER A 168 12.61 5.64 9.87
CA SER A 168 11.42 4.82 9.65
C SER A 168 11.72 3.33 9.62
N ASN A 169 10.94 2.52 10.37
CA ASN A 169 10.90 1.06 10.23
C ASN A 169 10.31 0.59 8.88
N ARG A 170 9.86 1.52 8.03
CA ARG A 170 9.30 1.26 6.70
C ARG A 170 10.39 1.52 5.65
N PRO A 171 10.60 0.63 4.67
CA PRO A 171 11.50 0.90 3.55
C PRO A 171 10.88 1.95 2.62
N LEU A 172 11.66 2.97 2.25
CA LEU A 172 11.19 4.15 1.52
C LEU A 172 12.11 4.55 0.38
N VAL A 173 11.56 5.35 -0.51
CA VAL A 173 12.30 6.03 -1.56
C VAL A 173 12.56 7.45 -1.08
N HIS A 174 13.81 7.88 -1.17
CA HIS A 174 14.21 9.23 -0.78
C HIS A 174 14.71 10.02 -1.98
N LEU A 175 14.63 11.34 -1.86
CA LEU A 175 15.10 12.24 -2.89
C LEU A 175 16.25 13.08 -2.34
N LYS A 176 17.40 12.99 -2.98
CA LYS A 176 18.57 13.78 -2.61
C LYS A 176 18.85 14.80 -3.71
N PHE A 177 18.58 16.07 -3.42
CA PHE A 177 18.91 17.17 -4.31
C PHE A 177 20.39 17.55 -4.20
N SER A 178 21.03 17.75 -5.34
CA SER A 178 22.25 18.57 -5.42
C SER A 178 21.93 20.01 -5.79
N ASP A 179 20.90 20.21 -6.63
CA ASP A 179 20.27 21.49 -6.94
C ASP A 179 18.85 21.25 -7.52
N LEU A 180 18.18 22.28 -8.03
CA LEU A 180 16.80 22.16 -8.53
C LEU A 180 16.66 21.32 -9.82
N ASP A 181 17.72 21.21 -10.61
CA ASP A 181 17.73 20.48 -11.88
C ASP A 181 18.37 19.09 -11.74
N HIS A 182 19.11 18.85 -10.66
CA HIS A 182 19.86 17.63 -10.42
C HIS A 182 19.49 17.01 -9.08
N PHE A 183 18.94 15.80 -9.15
CA PHE A 183 18.57 15.00 -7.98
C PHE A 183 18.88 13.51 -8.19
N GLU A 184 19.05 12.80 -7.10
CA GLU A 184 19.20 11.35 -7.05
C GLU A 184 17.99 10.74 -6.31
N ILE A 185 17.38 9.73 -6.93
CA ILE A 185 16.37 8.90 -6.27
C ILE A 185 17.09 7.75 -5.57
N ILE A 186 17.04 7.76 -4.25
CA ILE A 186 17.63 6.71 -3.42
C ILE A 186 16.57 5.63 -3.20
N LYS A 187 16.87 4.42 -3.66
CA LYS A 187 15.98 3.27 -3.57
C LYS A 187 15.86 2.76 -2.11
N PRO A 188 14.77 2.05 -1.80
CA PRO A 188 14.59 1.46 -0.48
C PRO A 188 15.69 0.46 -0.13
N PRO A 189 16.09 0.38 1.14
CA PRO A 189 17.08 -0.59 1.58
C PRO A 189 16.56 -2.02 1.38
N SER A 190 17.45 -2.92 0.95
CA SER A 190 17.12 -4.34 0.81
C SER A 190 16.71 -4.94 2.15
N MET A 191 15.59 -5.66 2.17
CA MET A 191 15.22 -6.50 3.31
C MET A 191 16.11 -7.76 3.28
N ASN A 192 17.11 -7.81 4.16
CA ASN A 192 17.92 -9.02 4.42
C ASN A 192 17.16 -10.02 5.28
#